data_AF-A0A1Y5D2G0-F1
#
_entry.id   AF-A0A1Y5D2G0-F1
#
_cell.length_a   1.000
_cell.length_b   1.000
_cell.length_c   1.000
_cell.angle_alpha   90.00
_cell.angle_beta   90.00
_cell.angle_gamma   90.00
#
_symmetry.space_group_name_H-M   'P 1'
#
loop_
_entity.id
_entity.type
_entity.pdbx_description
1 polymer ?
#
loop_
_entity_poly.entity_id
_entity_poly.type
_entity_poly.pdbx_seq_one_letter_code
_entity_poly.pdbx_strand_id
1 'polypeptide(L)'
;MTHAFNSIKARKRYFEGRQARLRKEVFSRLQDLPINYSCVYLRPEHARQYRRGWDSVTAIDIDVAVKKVKAGQAKLLPETPRVLGVNHA
;
A
#
# COMPACT_ATOMS: atom_id res chain seq x y z
N MET A 1 26.45 7.10 -3.37
CA MET A 1 25.87 5.74 -3.47
C MET A 1 24.40 5.83 -3.91
N THR A 2 24.12 6.09 -5.19
CA THR A 2 22.77 6.44 -5.66
C THR A 2 22.43 5.78 -7.00
N HIS A 3 22.31 4.44 -7.01
CA HIS A 3 21.65 3.71 -8.09
C HIS A 3 20.72 2.62 -7.53
N ALA A 4 19.86 2.98 -6.56
CA ALA A 4 18.86 2.03 -6.05
C ALA A 4 17.78 1.68 -7.10
N PHE A 5 17.65 2.48 -8.17
CA PHE A 5 16.67 2.27 -9.25
C PHE A 5 17.29 2.47 -10.62
N ASN A 6 17.16 1.47 -11.48
CA ASN A 6 17.69 1.48 -12.86
C ASN A 6 16.95 2.45 -13.80
N SER A 7 15.81 3.04 -13.37
CA SER A 7 15.08 4.08 -14.11
C SER A 7 14.00 4.73 -13.25
N ILE A 8 13.49 5.89 -13.68
CA ILE A 8 12.30 6.55 -13.10
C ILE A 8 11.10 5.61 -13.10
N LYS A 9 10.91 4.83 -14.19
CA LYS A 9 9.83 3.85 -14.30
C LYS A 9 9.96 2.74 -13.26
N ALA A 10 11.17 2.23 -13.01
CA ALA A 10 11.42 1.23 -11.97
C ALA A 10 11.14 1.78 -10.57
N ARG A 11 11.52 3.05 -10.30
CA ARG A 11 11.22 3.73 -9.05
C ARG A 11 9.72 3.89 -8.83
N LYS A 12 8.96 4.25 -9.88
CA LYS A 12 7.49 4.34 -9.81
C LYS A 12 6.86 2.99 -9.40
N ARG A 13 7.27 1.90 -10.04
CA ARG A 13 6.77 0.54 -9.73
C ARG A 13 7.06 0.11 -8.29
N TYR A 14 8.25 0.44 -7.80
CA TYR A 14 8.61 0.21 -6.41
C TYR A 14 7.66 0.94 -5.46
N PHE A 15 7.40 2.23 -5.68
CA PHE A 15 6.48 2.98 -4.83
C PHE A 15 5.05 2.47 -4.93
N GLU A 16 4.58 2.07 -6.11
CA GLU A 16 3.27 1.43 -6.28
C GLU A 16 3.15 0.14 -5.47
N GLY A 17 4.18 -0.71 -5.47
CA GLY A 17 4.23 -1.91 -4.64
C GLY A 17 4.16 -1.61 -3.15
N ARG A 18 4.95 -0.63 -2.69
CA ARG A 18 4.96 -0.19 -1.29
C ARG A 18 3.60 0.33 -0.86
N GLN A 19 2.96 1.17 -1.68
CA GLN A 19 1.63 1.72 -1.41
C GLN A 19 0.55 0.64 -1.41
N ALA A 20 0.62 -0.33 -2.32
CA ALA A 20 -0.35 -1.42 -2.36
C ALA A 20 -0.28 -2.31 -1.11
N ARG A 21 0.94 -2.63 -0.62
CA ARG A 21 1.09 -3.37 0.64
C ARG A 21 0.50 -2.58 1.80
N LEU A 22 0.86 -1.29 1.93
CA LEU A 22 0.32 -0.44 2.99
C LEU A 22 -1.20 -0.36 3.00
N ARG A 23 -1.83 -0.20 1.82
CA ARG A 23 -3.29 -0.18 1.72
C ARG A 23 -3.90 -1.50 2.18
N LYS A 24 -3.35 -2.64 1.74
CA LYS A 24 -3.86 -3.96 2.15
C LYS A 24 -3.68 -4.21 3.65
N GLU A 25 -2.53 -3.85 4.20
CA GLU A 25 -2.22 -3.99 5.63
C GLU A 25 -3.17 -3.17 6.49
N VAL A 26 -3.37 -1.90 6.14
CA VAL A 26 -4.29 -1.04 6.88
C VAL A 26 -5.73 -1.57 6.75
N PHE A 27 -6.15 -1.97 5.55
CA PHE A 27 -7.50 -2.51 5.34
C PHE A 27 -7.72 -3.82 6.09
N SER A 28 -6.73 -4.72 6.08
CA SER A 28 -6.71 -5.96 6.86
C SER A 28 -6.86 -5.67 8.35
N ARG A 29 -6.12 -4.70 8.90
CA ARG A 29 -6.26 -4.31 10.32
C ARG A 29 -7.61 -3.67 10.68
N LEU A 30 -8.34 -3.16 9.69
CA LEU A 30 -9.66 -2.57 9.89
C LEU A 30 -10.81 -3.57 9.69
N GLN A 31 -10.64 -4.57 8.82
CA GLN A 31 -11.70 -5.52 8.42
C GLN A 31 -11.38 -6.99 8.72
N ASP A 32 -10.24 -7.27 9.35
CA ASP A 32 -9.72 -8.61 9.68
C ASP A 32 -9.60 -9.56 8.46
N LEU A 33 -9.21 -9.01 7.32
CA LEU A 33 -9.07 -9.77 6.06
C LEU A 33 -7.63 -10.24 5.82
N PRO A 34 -7.43 -11.41 5.17
CA PRO A 34 -6.09 -11.91 4.86
C PRO A 34 -5.35 -11.05 3.83
N ILE A 35 -4.04 -10.86 4.06
CA ILE A 35 -3.20 -10.03 3.19
C ILE A 35 -2.57 -10.87 2.09
N ASN A 36 -3.21 -10.88 0.93
CA ASN A 36 -2.68 -11.55 -0.26
C ASN A 36 -1.83 -10.60 -1.11
N TYR A 37 -0.69 -11.08 -1.60
CA TYR A 37 0.11 -10.36 -2.60
C TYR A 37 -0.71 -10.12 -3.88
N SER A 38 -0.60 -8.92 -4.44
CA SER A 38 -1.26 -8.55 -5.70
C SER A 38 -0.33 -7.67 -6.52
N CYS A 39 -0.15 -7.98 -7.81
CA CYS A 39 0.68 -7.23 -8.73
C CYS A 39 -0.06 -6.96 -10.03
N VAL A 40 -0.02 -5.73 -10.52
CA VAL A 40 -0.66 -5.33 -11.78
C VAL A 40 0.19 -5.63 -13.02
N TYR A 41 1.48 -5.93 -12.81
CA TYR A 41 2.44 -6.07 -13.89
C TYR A 41 2.58 -7.53 -14.36
N LEU A 42 2.38 -7.74 -15.65
CA LEU A 42 2.54 -9.06 -16.29
C LEU A 42 3.99 -9.41 -16.61
N ARG A 43 4.83 -8.41 -16.93
CA ARG A 43 6.24 -8.64 -17.28
C ARG A 43 7.05 -9.00 -16.02
N PRO A 44 7.83 -10.10 -16.03
CA PRO A 44 8.55 -10.56 -14.83
C PRO A 44 9.47 -9.52 -14.20
N GLU A 45 10.20 -8.74 -15.00
CA GLU A 45 11.07 -7.67 -14.48
C GLU A 45 10.30 -6.57 -13.75
N HIS A 46 9.15 -6.18 -14.30
CA HIS A 46 8.31 -5.15 -13.70
C HIS A 46 7.66 -5.68 -12.42
N ALA A 47 7.21 -6.94 -12.43
CA ALA A 47 6.67 -7.61 -11.24
C ALA A 47 7.73 -7.72 -10.13
N ARG A 48 9.00 -8.03 -10.47
CA ARG A 48 10.11 -8.01 -9.51
C ARG A 48 10.33 -6.62 -8.89
N GLN A 49 10.34 -5.57 -9.70
CA GLN A 49 10.50 -4.19 -9.21
C GLN A 49 9.35 -3.78 -8.26
N TYR A 50 8.13 -4.15 -8.62
CA TYR A 50 6.95 -3.95 -7.79
C TYR A 50 7.04 -4.76 -6.48
N ARG A 51 7.42 -6.03 -6.57
CA ARG A 51 7.57 -6.94 -5.42
C ARG A 51 8.61 -6.43 -4.42
N ARG A 52 9.74 -5.89 -4.89
CA ARG A 52 10.72 -5.22 -4.01
C ARG A 52 10.10 -4.06 -3.21
N GLY A 53 9.17 -3.32 -3.82
CA GLY A 53 8.40 -2.29 -3.13
C GLY A 53 7.46 -2.85 -2.08
N TRP A 54 6.71 -3.88 -2.45
CA TRP A 54 5.80 -4.60 -1.56
C TRP A 54 6.52 -5.17 -0.33
N ASP A 55 7.63 -5.85 -0.54
CA ASP A 55 8.43 -6.48 0.52
C ASP A 55 9.21 -5.46 1.37
N SER A 56 9.30 -4.20 0.93
CA SER A 56 10.01 -3.13 1.66
C SER A 56 9.22 -2.51 2.82
N VAL A 57 7.93 -2.84 2.94
CA VAL A 57 7.06 -2.28 3.98
C VAL A 57 7.33 -2.98 5.30
N THR A 58 7.66 -2.19 6.32
CA THR A 58 7.94 -2.66 7.67
C THR A 58 6.71 -2.56 8.58
N ALA A 59 6.74 -3.22 9.74
CA ALA A 59 5.72 -3.08 10.77
C ALA A 59 5.52 -1.62 11.20
N ILE A 60 6.61 -0.83 11.29
CA ILE A 60 6.55 0.59 11.66
C ILE A 60 5.79 1.39 10.59
N ASP A 61 6.06 1.12 9.30
CA ASP A 61 5.34 1.79 8.21
C ASP A 61 3.82 1.53 8.29
N ILE A 62 3.45 0.29 8.63
CA ILE A 62 2.06 -0.13 8.80
C ILE A 62 1.42 0.58 9.98
N ASP A 63 2.07 0.57 11.16
CA ASP A 63 1.54 1.21 12.36
C ASP A 63 1.32 2.72 12.17
N VAL A 64 2.28 3.40 11.52
CA VAL A 64 2.16 4.82 11.18
C VAL A 64 0.98 5.04 10.21
N ALA A 65 0.83 4.19 9.20
CA ALA A 65 -0.28 4.30 8.26
C ALA A 65 -1.65 4.09 8.93
N VAL A 66 -1.77 3.09 9.80
CA VAL A 66 -3.00 2.84 10.58
C VAL A 66 -3.34 4.03 11.48
N LYS A 67 -2.35 4.58 12.19
CA LYS A 67 -2.54 5.77 13.05
C LYS A 67 -3.01 6.97 12.24
N LYS A 68 -2.41 7.24 11.08
CA LYS A 68 -2.81 8.34 10.19
C LYS A 68 -4.24 8.18 9.67
N VAL A 69 -4.65 6.96 9.33
CA VAL A 69 -6.04 6.70 8.91
C VAL A 69 -7.01 6.90 10.06
N LYS A 70 -6.71 6.36 11.25
CA LYS A 70 -7.55 6.55 12.44
C LYS A 70 -7.68 8.02 12.84
N ALA A 71 -6.63 8.82 12.64
CA ALA A 71 -6.64 10.26 12.88
C ALA A 71 -7.37 11.07 11.78
N GLY A 72 -7.95 10.42 10.76
CA GLY A 72 -8.59 11.08 9.62
C GLY A 72 -7.62 11.79 8.65
N GLN A 73 -6.31 11.64 8.86
CA GLN A 73 -5.26 12.32 8.09
C GLN A 73 -4.93 11.61 6.76
N ALA A 74 -5.43 10.39 6.55
CA ALA A 74 -5.24 9.63 5.34
C ALA A 74 -6.58 9.07 4.82
N LYS A 75 -7.00 9.52 3.62
CA LYS A 75 -8.14 8.93 2.91
C LYS A 75 -7.69 7.61 2.27
N LEU A 76 -8.20 6.49 2.77
CA LEU A 76 -7.86 5.16 2.25
C LEU A 76 -8.41 4.91 0.83
N LEU A 77 -9.47 5.61 0.41
CA LEU A 77 -10.03 5.81 -0.94
C LEU A 77 -11.39 6.56 -0.81
N PRO A 78 -11.96 7.17 -1.88
CA PRO A 78 -13.20 7.97 -1.82
C PRO A 78 -14.53 7.20 -1.58
N GLU A 79 -14.54 5.89 -1.37
CA GLU A 79 -15.79 5.09 -1.25
C GLU A 79 -15.85 4.19 -0.02
N THR A 80 -14.88 4.27 0.91
CA THR A 80 -14.94 3.49 2.16
C THR A 80 -16.03 3.93 3.17
N PRO A 81 -16.52 5.19 3.23
CA PRO A 81 -17.60 5.55 4.14
C PRO A 81 -18.94 4.89 3.80
N ARG A 82 -19.23 4.65 2.51
CA ARG A 82 -20.48 4.03 2.04
C ARG A 82 -20.60 2.56 2.42
N VAL A 83 -19.47 1.83 2.44
CA VAL A 83 -19.46 0.40 2.79
C VAL A 83 -19.44 0.16 4.30
N LEU A 84 -19.02 1.16 5.09
CA LEU A 84 -18.87 1.03 6.55
C LEU A 84 -20.03 1.65 7.37
N GLY A 85 -21.04 2.23 6.72
CA GLY A 85 -22.21 2.78 7.43
C GLY A 85 -21.90 3.90 8.42
N VAL A 86 -20.73 4.53 8.32
CA VAL A 86 -20.38 5.66 9.19
C VAL A 86 -20.95 6.93 8.56
N ASN A 87 -22.19 7.23 8.93
CA ASN A 87 -22.76 8.56 8.69
C ASN A 87 -21.94 9.56 9.52
N HIS A 88 -21.21 10.43 8.84
CA HIS A 88 -20.67 11.62 9.49
C HIS A 88 -21.86 12.52 9.85
N ALA A 89 -22.10 12.68 11.15
CA ALA A 89 -22.78 13.85 11.69
C ALA A 89 -21.82 15.05 11.64
#